data_AF-A0A669DEK4-F1
#
_entry.id   AF-A0A669DEK4-F1
#
_cell.length_a   1.000
_cell.length_b   1.000
_cell.length_c   1.000
_cell.angle_alpha   90.00
_cell.angle_beta   90.00
_cell.angle_gamma   90.00
#
_symmetry.space_group_name_H-M   'P 1'
#
loop_
_entity.id
_entity.type
_entity.pdbx_description
1 polymer ?
#
loop_
_entity_poly.entity_id
_entity_poly.type
_entity_poly.pdbx_seq_one_letter_code
_entity_poly.pdbx_strand_id
1 'polypeptide(L)'
;MAATILASAHRSLVMEALQQCERAEGVKTLKEMALSAAKNKQLTLKNPAGALLRIAGLEDTMYRGKHDEVNGWGKFYLPEIVNMQVIGVVEGTSCPCDELVLMTHDGKKMYAYDGEELHLVASSLQELLDKGIEYPASKSYYNGEAFKDMTEEDWEEVKMGDVGRKLEEEHQKLVKETKSAFLKSLTS
;
A
#
# COMPACT_ATOMS: atom_id res chain seq x y z
N MET A 1 9.96 28.07 -25.16
CA MET A 1 9.93 26.90 -26.06
C MET A 1 10.85 25.76 -25.60
N ALA A 2 12.11 25.98 -25.24
CA ALA A 2 13.03 24.90 -24.83
C ALA A 2 12.58 24.10 -23.58
N ALA A 3 12.09 24.78 -22.54
CA ALA A 3 11.61 24.12 -21.31
C ALA A 3 10.39 23.21 -21.56
N THR A 4 9.48 23.61 -22.46
CA THR A 4 8.29 22.83 -22.85
C THR A 4 8.66 21.57 -23.63
N ILE A 5 9.68 21.64 -24.48
CA ILE A 5 10.18 20.50 -25.27
C ILE A 5 10.91 19.47 -24.38
N LEU A 6 11.70 19.95 -23.40
CA LEU A 6 12.35 19.10 -22.40
C LEU A 6 11.33 18.37 -21.51
N ALA A 7 10.28 19.07 -21.06
CA ALA A 7 9.22 18.48 -20.26
C ALA A 7 8.44 17.41 -21.05
N SER A 8 8.16 17.64 -22.34
CA SER A 8 7.48 16.65 -23.19
C SER A 8 8.34 15.41 -23.46
N ALA A 9 9.65 15.57 -23.67
CA ALA A 9 10.57 14.46 -23.88
C ALA A 9 10.75 13.60 -22.62
N HIS A 10 10.87 14.23 -21.45
CA HIS A 10 10.94 13.53 -20.17
C HIS A 10 9.67 12.71 -19.88
N ARG A 11 8.51 13.27 -20.18
CA ARG A 11 7.22 12.56 -20.05
C ARG A 11 7.16 11.36 -20.99
N SER A 12 7.60 11.51 -22.23
CA SER A 12 7.60 10.40 -23.22
C SER A 12 8.46 9.23 -22.74
N LEU A 13 9.64 9.49 -22.19
CA LEU A 13 10.55 8.45 -21.68
C LEU A 13 10.00 7.70 -20.46
N VAL A 14 9.33 8.41 -19.54
CA VAL A 14 8.68 7.78 -18.37
C VAL A 14 7.52 6.90 -18.80
N MET A 15 6.70 7.39 -19.73
CA MET A 15 5.57 6.64 -20.29
C MET A 15 6.04 5.38 -21.02
N GLU A 16 7.05 5.50 -21.89
CA GLU A 16 7.62 4.36 -22.62
C GLU A 16 8.20 3.31 -21.66
N ALA A 17 8.89 3.74 -20.60
CA ALA A 17 9.41 2.84 -19.59
C ALA A 17 8.30 2.08 -18.86
N LEU A 18 7.26 2.78 -18.39
CA LEU A 18 6.12 2.14 -17.72
C LEU A 18 5.35 1.21 -18.66
N GLN A 19 5.23 1.54 -19.94
CA GLN A 19 4.58 0.69 -20.93
C GLN A 19 5.43 -0.52 -21.36
N GLN A 20 6.76 -0.44 -21.20
CA GLN A 20 7.63 -1.62 -21.27
C GLN A 20 7.48 -2.52 -20.03
N CYS A 21 7.19 -1.95 -18.85
CA CYS A 21 6.95 -2.72 -17.63
C CYS A 21 5.70 -3.60 -17.75
N GLU A 22 4.65 -3.13 -18.43
CA GLU A 22 3.43 -3.92 -18.66
C GLU A 22 3.70 -5.21 -19.45
N ARG A 23 4.65 -5.16 -20.39
CA ARG A 23 5.05 -6.32 -21.19
C ARG A 23 5.92 -7.31 -20.45
N ALA A 24 6.42 -6.94 -19.27
CA ALA A 24 7.21 -7.81 -18.43
C ALA A 24 6.32 -8.61 -17.48
N GLU A 25 6.56 -9.91 -17.36
CA GLU A 25 5.83 -10.74 -16.42
C GLU A 25 6.33 -10.50 -14.98
N GLY A 26 5.39 -10.22 -14.07
CA GLY A 26 5.63 -10.20 -12.63
C GLY A 26 5.91 -8.82 -12.01
N VAL A 27 5.49 -8.68 -10.76
CA VAL A 27 5.45 -7.40 -10.02
C VAL A 27 6.82 -6.91 -9.61
N LYS A 28 7.69 -7.85 -9.24
CA LYS A 28 9.09 -7.54 -8.92
C LYS A 28 9.75 -6.86 -10.12
N THR A 29 9.48 -7.38 -11.32
CA THR A 29 9.94 -6.84 -12.59
C THR A 29 9.37 -5.44 -12.83
N LEU A 30 8.06 -5.24 -12.64
CA LEU A 30 7.41 -3.93 -12.82
C LEU A 30 8.00 -2.86 -11.88
N LYS A 31 8.15 -3.18 -10.59
CA LYS A 31 8.75 -2.26 -9.60
C LYS A 31 10.21 -1.94 -9.95
N GLU A 32 11.03 -2.95 -10.23
CA GLU A 32 12.45 -2.76 -10.57
C GLU A 32 12.61 -1.96 -11.86
N MET A 33 11.79 -2.21 -12.88
CA MET A 33 11.81 -1.47 -14.14
C MET A 33 11.33 -0.03 -13.97
N ALA A 34 10.25 0.21 -13.22
CA ALA A 34 9.76 1.55 -12.94
C ALA A 34 10.81 2.37 -12.17
N LEU A 35 11.41 1.79 -11.13
CA LEU A 35 12.46 2.44 -10.35
C LEU A 35 13.74 2.68 -11.17
N SER A 36 14.21 1.71 -11.94
CA SER A 36 15.43 1.88 -12.74
C SER A 36 15.27 2.94 -13.85
N ALA A 37 14.11 2.99 -14.50
CA ALA A 37 13.90 3.90 -15.62
C ALA A 37 13.43 5.31 -15.19
N ALA A 38 12.71 5.39 -14.07
CA ALA A 38 11.95 6.59 -13.72
C ALA A 38 11.99 7.00 -12.25
N LYS A 39 12.87 6.43 -11.41
CA LYS A 39 13.00 6.87 -10.01
C LYS A 39 13.12 8.40 -9.88
N ASN A 40 12.30 8.98 -9.00
CA ASN A 40 12.15 10.41 -8.73
C ASN A 40 11.66 11.25 -9.92
N LYS A 41 11.29 10.62 -11.04
CA LYS A 41 10.58 11.31 -12.12
C LYS A 41 9.10 11.39 -11.78
N GLN A 42 8.49 12.47 -12.28
CA GLN A 42 7.07 12.74 -12.09
C GLN A 42 6.31 12.54 -13.40
N LEU A 43 5.09 12.03 -13.27
CA LEU A 43 4.13 11.86 -14.35
C LEU A 43 2.84 12.59 -13.97
N THR A 44 2.43 13.58 -14.77
CA THR A 44 1.11 14.20 -14.63
C THR A 44 0.03 13.20 -15.00
N LEU A 45 -0.87 12.94 -14.06
CA LEU A 45 -2.04 12.10 -14.25
C LEU A 45 -3.13 12.90 -14.96
N LYS A 46 -3.94 12.21 -15.78
CA LYS A 46 -5.09 12.84 -16.45
C LYS A 46 -6.27 13.06 -15.49
N ASN A 47 -6.35 12.26 -14.44
CA ASN A 47 -7.34 12.35 -13.39
C ASN A 47 -6.75 11.90 -12.03
N PRO A 48 -7.09 12.57 -10.91
CA PRO A 48 -7.76 13.87 -10.85
C PRO A 48 -6.88 14.99 -11.44
N ALA A 49 -7.51 16.10 -11.85
CA ALA A 49 -6.79 17.22 -12.46
C ALA A 49 -5.78 17.83 -11.47
N GLY A 50 -4.53 18.01 -11.92
CA GLY A 50 -3.44 18.51 -11.08
C GLY A 50 -2.67 17.42 -10.33
N ALA A 51 -3.12 16.16 -10.37
CA ALA A 51 -2.41 15.07 -9.73
C ALA A 51 -1.12 14.68 -10.44
N LEU A 52 -0.11 14.34 -9.65
CA LEU A 52 1.23 13.98 -10.09
C LEU A 52 1.63 12.65 -9.45
N LEU A 53 1.96 11.65 -10.26
CA LEU A 53 2.59 10.44 -9.79
C LEU A 53 4.12 10.64 -9.77
N ARG A 54 4.71 10.64 -8.58
CA ARG A 54 6.16 10.55 -8.39
C ARG A 54 6.56 9.08 -8.24
N ILE A 55 7.38 8.57 -9.15
CA ILE A 55 7.88 7.19 -9.07
C ILE A 55 8.90 7.10 -7.94
N ALA A 56 8.62 6.25 -6.96
CA ALA A 56 9.35 6.17 -5.70
C ALA A 56 9.25 4.75 -5.13
N GLY A 57 10.33 4.28 -4.51
CA GLY A 57 10.28 3.05 -3.73
C GLY A 57 9.78 3.34 -2.32
N LEU A 58 9.54 2.29 -1.52
CA LEU A 58 9.13 2.42 -0.12
C LEU A 58 10.04 3.38 0.68
N GLU A 59 11.36 3.26 0.50
CA GLU A 59 12.32 4.12 1.20
C GLU A 59 12.23 5.60 0.83
N ASP A 60 11.57 5.93 -0.28
CA ASP A 60 11.40 7.30 -0.77
C ASP A 60 9.98 7.85 -0.47
N THR A 61 9.29 7.24 0.51
CA THR A 61 7.98 7.64 1.06
C THR A 61 8.08 7.99 2.55
N MET A 62 7.00 8.53 3.12
CA MET A 62 6.83 8.76 4.55
C MET A 62 6.82 7.46 5.38
N TYR A 63 6.67 6.30 4.73
CA TYR A 63 6.71 4.97 5.34
C TYR A 63 8.11 4.33 5.30
N ARG A 64 9.16 5.12 5.05
CA ARG A 64 10.56 4.68 5.11
C ARG A 64 10.83 3.88 6.40
N GLY A 65 11.42 2.69 6.24
CA GLY A 65 11.72 1.79 7.36
C GLY A 65 10.52 1.10 8.01
N LYS A 66 9.29 1.42 7.61
CA LYS A 66 8.05 0.83 8.13
C LYS A 66 7.59 -0.37 7.28
N HIS A 67 8.50 -1.33 7.07
CA HIS A 67 8.23 -2.50 6.24
C HIS A 67 7.05 -3.33 6.74
N ASP A 68 6.88 -3.43 8.07
CA ASP A 68 5.77 -4.19 8.66
C ASP A 68 4.41 -3.54 8.41
N GLU A 69 4.35 -2.21 8.34
CA GLU A 69 3.12 -1.47 8.01
C GLU A 69 2.71 -1.76 6.57
N VAL A 70 3.64 -1.69 5.62
CA VAL A 70 3.40 -2.01 4.21
C VAL A 70 3.03 -3.47 3.99
N ASN A 71 3.69 -4.38 4.71
CA ASN A 71 3.35 -5.79 4.74
C ASN A 71 1.92 -6.02 5.30
N GLY A 72 1.50 -5.21 6.26
CA GLY A 72 0.14 -5.21 6.82
C GLY A 72 -0.93 -4.87 5.78
N TRP A 73 -0.67 -3.93 4.88
CA TRP A 73 -1.62 -3.57 3.81
C TRP A 73 -2.00 -4.76 2.93
N GLY A 74 -1.05 -5.64 2.63
CA GLY A 74 -1.29 -6.85 1.86
C GLY A 74 -1.97 -7.98 2.65
N LYS A 75 -2.06 -7.89 3.98
CA LYS A 75 -2.59 -8.95 4.86
C LYS A 75 -3.94 -8.63 5.47
N PHE A 76 -4.21 -7.36 5.74
CA PHE A 76 -5.34 -6.95 6.58
C PHE A 76 -6.42 -6.20 5.83
N TYR A 77 -6.13 -5.71 4.62
CA TYR A 77 -7.07 -4.93 3.83
C TYR A 77 -7.71 -5.76 2.71
N LEU A 78 -6.94 -6.59 2.02
CA LEU A 78 -7.46 -7.41 0.93
C LEU A 78 -7.94 -8.78 1.43
N PRO A 79 -8.95 -9.38 0.77
CA PRO A 79 -9.43 -10.72 1.12
C PRO A 79 -8.37 -11.82 1.03
N GLU A 80 -7.38 -11.63 0.15
CA GLU A 80 -6.26 -12.55 0.00
C GLU A 80 -4.99 -11.92 0.54
N ILE A 81 -4.14 -12.74 1.18
CA ILE A 81 -2.82 -12.32 1.62
C ILE A 81 -1.93 -12.13 0.39
N VAL A 82 -1.53 -10.90 0.15
CA VAL A 82 -0.69 -10.53 -0.99
C VAL A 82 0.54 -9.75 -0.54
N ASN A 83 1.56 -9.69 -1.40
CA ASN A 83 2.75 -8.90 -1.15
C ASN A 83 2.70 -7.58 -1.94
N MET A 84 2.28 -6.51 -1.30
CA MET A 84 2.20 -5.18 -1.91
C MET A 84 3.58 -4.62 -2.25
N GLN A 85 3.72 -4.09 -3.46
CA GLN A 85 4.92 -3.43 -3.95
C GLN A 85 4.64 -1.96 -4.23
N VAL A 86 5.27 -1.08 -3.46
CA VAL A 86 5.24 0.37 -3.69
C VAL A 86 5.92 0.71 -5.01
N ILE A 87 5.23 1.51 -5.81
CA ILE A 87 5.73 2.02 -7.10
C ILE A 87 5.83 3.55 -7.14
N GLY A 88 5.17 4.26 -6.21
CA GLY A 88 5.26 5.71 -6.14
C GLY A 88 4.32 6.35 -5.13
N VAL A 89 4.28 7.67 -5.17
CA VAL A 89 3.40 8.53 -4.39
C VAL A 89 2.61 9.40 -5.35
N VAL A 90 1.31 9.57 -5.10
CA VAL A 90 0.47 10.50 -5.83
C VAL A 90 0.32 11.78 -5.02
N GLU A 91 0.71 12.89 -5.62
CA GLU A 91 0.65 14.23 -5.06
C GLU A 91 -0.46 15.04 -5.77
N GLY A 92 -0.94 16.11 -5.14
CA GLY A 92 -1.95 17.00 -5.74
C GLY A 92 -3.36 16.42 -5.79
N THR A 93 -3.68 15.49 -4.89
CA THR A 93 -5.04 14.95 -4.70
C THR A 93 -5.70 15.60 -3.48
N SER A 94 -6.99 15.34 -3.26
CA SER A 94 -7.71 15.71 -2.04
C SER A 94 -7.45 14.75 -0.86
N CYS A 95 -6.38 13.95 -0.92
CA CYS A 95 -6.03 13.01 0.14
C CYS A 95 -5.79 13.78 1.46
N PRO A 96 -6.40 13.34 2.58
CA PRO A 96 -6.22 13.99 3.86
C PRO A 96 -4.84 13.75 4.47
N CYS A 97 -4.15 12.68 4.06
CA CYS A 97 -2.79 12.35 4.49
C CYS A 97 -1.71 12.95 3.58
N ASP A 98 -0.51 13.07 4.13
CA ASP A 98 0.64 13.69 3.47
C ASP A 98 1.08 13.00 2.17
N GLU A 99 0.95 11.67 2.09
CA GLU A 99 1.30 10.89 0.89
C GLU A 99 0.26 9.82 0.56
N LEU A 100 -0.34 9.88 -0.64
CA LEU A 100 -1.15 8.81 -1.21
C LEU A 100 -0.23 7.78 -1.88
N VAL A 101 0.03 6.65 -1.22
CA VAL A 101 1.03 5.67 -1.66
C VAL A 101 0.46 4.73 -2.70
N LEU A 102 1.02 4.73 -3.90
CA LEU A 102 0.62 3.88 -5.01
C LEU A 102 1.40 2.56 -5.00
N MET A 103 0.68 1.44 -5.13
CA MET A 103 1.23 0.09 -5.06
C MET A 103 0.50 -0.90 -5.96
N THR A 104 1.09 -2.08 -6.13
CA THR A 104 0.50 -3.22 -6.84
C THR A 104 1.04 -4.53 -6.27
N HIS A 105 0.30 -5.64 -6.40
CA HIS A 105 0.72 -6.96 -5.91
C HIS A 105 0.77 -8.04 -7.00
N ASP A 106 0.05 -7.85 -8.11
CA ASP A 106 0.01 -8.74 -9.28
C ASP A 106 0.51 -8.05 -10.57
N GLY A 107 0.88 -6.77 -10.50
CA GLY A 107 1.30 -5.97 -11.65
C GLY A 107 0.15 -5.62 -12.57
N LYS A 108 -1.08 -5.98 -12.18
CA LYS A 108 -2.30 -5.69 -12.91
C LYS A 108 -2.99 -4.55 -12.18
N LYS A 109 -3.59 -4.82 -11.03
CA LYS A 109 -4.37 -3.81 -10.31
C LYS A 109 -3.47 -2.81 -9.59
N MET A 110 -3.90 -1.56 -9.60
CA MET A 110 -3.23 -0.46 -8.92
C MET A 110 -4.04 -0.07 -7.69
N TYR A 111 -3.37 -0.05 -6.55
CA TYR A 111 -3.97 0.32 -5.28
C TYR A 111 -3.30 1.58 -4.72
N ALA A 112 -4.06 2.42 -4.03
CA ALA A 112 -3.53 3.58 -3.33
C ALA A 112 -3.91 3.56 -1.86
N TYR A 113 -2.95 3.78 -0.97
CA TYR A 113 -3.18 3.86 0.47
C TYR A 113 -3.17 5.32 0.91
N ASP A 114 -4.25 5.76 1.55
CA ASP A 114 -4.47 7.16 1.93
C ASP A 114 -4.23 7.44 3.42
N GLY A 115 -3.61 6.50 4.14
CA GLY A 115 -3.36 6.58 5.58
C GLY A 115 -4.40 5.85 6.44
N GLU A 116 -5.57 5.55 5.89
CA GLU A 116 -6.63 4.83 6.60
C GLU A 116 -7.13 3.62 5.79
N GLU A 117 -7.48 3.85 4.52
CA GLU A 117 -8.07 2.88 3.60
C GLU A 117 -7.14 2.54 2.43
N LEU A 118 -7.32 1.34 1.88
CA LEU A 118 -6.70 0.92 0.64
C LEU A 118 -7.72 1.03 -0.51
N HIS A 119 -7.42 1.86 -1.51
CA HIS A 119 -8.31 2.16 -2.63
C HIS A 119 -7.88 1.39 -3.89
N LEU A 120 -8.80 0.74 -4.58
CA LEU A 120 -8.54 0.21 -5.93
C LEU A 120 -8.70 1.35 -6.94
N VAL A 121 -7.59 1.97 -7.33
CA VAL A 121 -7.59 3.24 -8.08
C VAL A 121 -7.45 3.10 -9.60
N ALA A 122 -7.01 1.94 -10.08
CA ALA A 122 -7.03 1.58 -11.49
C ALA A 122 -6.99 0.06 -11.68
N SER A 123 -7.64 -0.44 -12.73
CA SER A 123 -7.67 -1.89 -13.03
C SER A 123 -6.39 -2.42 -13.66
N SER A 124 -5.59 -1.53 -14.26
CA SER A 124 -4.31 -1.83 -14.90
C SER A 124 -3.33 -0.66 -14.81
N LEU A 125 -2.03 -0.92 -14.99
CA LEU A 125 -1.05 0.14 -15.23
C LEU A 125 -1.43 0.96 -16.48
N GLN A 126 -1.91 0.30 -17.55
CA GLN A 126 -2.35 0.99 -18.77
C GLN A 126 -3.50 1.95 -18.50
N GLU A 127 -4.49 1.57 -17.68
CA GLU A 127 -5.56 2.46 -17.28
C GLU A 127 -5.05 3.66 -16.47
N LEU A 128 -4.09 3.44 -15.57
CA LEU A 128 -3.44 4.53 -14.84
C LEU A 128 -2.75 5.53 -15.79
N LEU A 129 -2.08 5.04 -16.83
CA LEU A 129 -1.42 5.88 -17.84
C LEU A 129 -2.43 6.61 -18.74
N ASP A 130 -3.52 5.94 -19.13
CA ASP A 130 -4.48 6.45 -20.10
C ASP A 130 -5.59 7.31 -19.51
N LYS A 131 -5.99 7.07 -18.27
CA LYS A 131 -7.11 7.76 -17.61
C LYS A 131 -6.70 8.43 -16.31
N GLY A 132 -5.56 8.06 -15.71
CA GLY A 132 -5.19 8.49 -14.36
C GLY A 132 -5.76 7.54 -13.31
N ILE A 133 -5.95 8.06 -12.11
CA ILE A 133 -6.51 7.30 -10.99
C ILE A 133 -7.94 7.71 -10.70
N GLU A 134 -8.74 6.78 -10.18
CA GLU A 134 -10.01 7.06 -9.54
C GLU A 134 -9.75 7.27 -8.04
N TYR A 135 -9.78 8.52 -7.58
CA TYR A 135 -9.58 8.85 -6.18
C TYR A 135 -10.47 10.02 -5.74
N PRO A 136 -11.28 9.88 -4.67
CA PRO A 136 -11.54 8.65 -3.91
C PRO A 136 -12.11 7.53 -4.81
N ALA A 137 -11.73 6.27 -4.54
CA ALA A 137 -12.16 5.15 -5.38
C ALA A 137 -13.58 4.71 -5.01
N SER A 138 -14.35 4.26 -6.00
CA SER A 138 -15.63 3.58 -5.76
C SER A 138 -15.48 2.26 -4.99
N LYS A 139 -14.28 1.66 -4.99
CA LYS A 139 -13.94 0.47 -4.22
C LYS A 139 -12.74 0.73 -3.33
N SER A 140 -12.98 0.72 -2.02
CA SER A 140 -11.94 0.76 -0.98
C SER A 140 -12.07 -0.42 -0.03
N TYR A 141 -11.05 -0.59 0.80
CA TYR A 141 -10.93 -1.63 1.82
C TYR A 141 -10.45 -0.96 3.10
N TYR A 142 -11.07 -1.27 4.25
CA TYR A 142 -10.63 -0.79 5.56
C TYR A 142 -9.74 -1.81 6.25
N ASN A 143 -9.05 -1.39 7.31
CA ASN A 143 -8.20 -2.27 8.09
C ASN A 143 -9.03 -3.36 8.81
N GLY A 144 -8.79 -4.62 8.47
CA GLY A 144 -9.52 -5.77 8.99
C GLY A 144 -10.57 -6.32 8.03
N GLU A 145 -10.78 -5.68 6.87
CA GLU A 145 -11.70 -6.15 5.82
C GLU A 145 -11.36 -7.57 5.34
N ALA A 146 -10.09 -7.98 5.45
CA ALA A 146 -9.65 -9.36 5.18
C ALA A 146 -10.36 -10.42 6.04
N PHE A 147 -10.89 -10.03 7.20
CA PHE A 147 -11.50 -10.94 8.19
C PHE A 147 -13.01 -10.79 8.30
N LYS A 148 -13.64 -9.99 7.44
CA LYS A 148 -15.08 -9.67 7.56
C LYS A 148 -16.00 -10.90 7.51
N ASP A 149 -15.55 -11.96 6.83
CA ASP A 149 -16.29 -13.20 6.62
C ASP A 149 -15.84 -14.31 7.60
N MET A 150 -14.98 -14.01 8.56
CA MET A 150 -14.52 -14.97 9.58
C MET A 150 -15.65 -15.35 10.53
N THR A 151 -15.89 -16.65 10.70
CA THR A 151 -16.88 -17.18 11.65
C THR A 151 -16.28 -17.35 13.05
N GLU A 152 -17.14 -17.58 14.06
CA GLU A 152 -16.67 -17.91 15.42
C GLU A 152 -15.81 -19.18 15.40
N GLU A 153 -16.22 -20.19 14.62
CA GLU A 153 -15.47 -21.42 14.46
C GLU A 153 -14.07 -21.19 13.88
N ASP A 154 -13.94 -20.34 12.85
CA ASP A 154 -12.65 -19.98 12.26
C ASP A 154 -11.75 -19.27 13.30
N TRP A 155 -12.32 -18.38 14.12
CA TRP A 155 -11.58 -17.71 15.19
C TRP A 155 -11.16 -18.67 16.30
N GLU A 156 -11.98 -19.65 16.66
CA GLU A 156 -11.61 -20.69 17.61
C GLU A 156 -10.46 -21.55 17.07
N GLU A 157 -10.46 -21.89 15.78
CA GLU A 157 -9.32 -22.59 15.17
C GLU A 157 -8.03 -21.77 15.28
N VAL A 158 -8.08 -20.47 14.98
CA VAL A 158 -6.93 -19.56 15.11
C VAL A 158 -6.44 -19.48 16.57
N LYS A 159 -7.35 -19.38 17.54
CA LYS A 159 -7.00 -19.35 18.98
C LYS A 159 -6.34 -20.66 19.44
N MET A 160 -6.83 -21.80 18.95
CA MET A 160 -6.32 -23.12 19.30
C MET A 160 -5.03 -23.49 18.56
N GLY A 161 -4.70 -22.77 17.48
CA GLY A 161 -3.46 -22.90 16.74
C GLY A 161 -2.21 -22.47 17.53
N ASP A 162 -1.04 -22.70 16.94
CA ASP A 162 0.25 -22.44 17.59
C ASP A 162 0.43 -20.98 18.03
N VAL A 163 0.03 -20.04 17.17
CA VAL A 163 0.11 -18.60 17.46
C VAL A 163 -0.84 -18.22 18.60
N GLY A 164 -2.10 -18.67 18.54
CA GLY A 164 -3.09 -18.38 19.58
C GLY A 164 -2.70 -18.93 20.94
N ARG A 165 -2.22 -20.19 21.00
CA ARG A 165 -1.71 -20.80 22.24
C ARG A 165 -0.52 -20.05 22.82
N LYS A 166 0.44 -19.67 21.96
CA LYS A 166 1.61 -18.90 22.40
C LYS A 166 1.20 -17.52 22.96
N LEU A 167 0.27 -16.83 22.29
CA LEU A 167 -0.25 -15.54 22.77
C LEU A 167 -0.96 -15.68 24.12
N GLU A 168 -1.73 -16.74 24.32
CA GLU A 168 -2.38 -17.04 25.60
C GLU A 168 -1.35 -17.31 26.71
N GLU A 169 -0.31 -18.09 26.44
CA GLU A 169 0.78 -18.32 27.40
C GLU A 169 1.50 -17.02 27.79
N GLU A 170 1.80 -16.16 26.81
CA GLU A 170 2.41 -14.84 27.01
C GLU A 170 1.49 -13.92 27.85
N HIS A 171 0.19 -13.91 27.55
CA HIS A 171 -0.81 -13.17 28.31
C HIS A 171 -0.86 -13.62 29.77
N GLN A 172 -0.97 -14.93 30.01
CA GLN A 172 -1.00 -15.49 31.37
C GLN A 172 0.27 -15.16 32.17
N LYS A 173 1.44 -15.23 31.52
CA LYS A 173 2.71 -14.85 32.13
C LYS A 173 2.71 -13.37 32.53
N LEU A 174 2.34 -12.47 31.63
CA LEU A 174 2.28 -11.03 31.90
C LEU A 174 1.33 -10.70 33.06
N VAL A 175 0.13 -11.28 33.06
CA VAL A 175 -0.86 -11.09 34.13
C VAL A 175 -0.30 -11.56 35.46
N LYS A 176 0.33 -12.73 35.51
CA LYS A 176 0.90 -13.28 36.75
C LYS A 176 2.00 -12.38 37.32
N GLU A 177 2.87 -11.85 36.46
CA GLU A 177 3.98 -10.97 36.87
C GLU A 177 3.51 -9.59 37.36
N THR A 178 2.47 -9.03 36.74
CA THR A 178 2.03 -7.64 37.01
C THR A 178 0.90 -7.51 38.03
N LYS A 179 0.10 -8.56 38.24
CA LYS A 179 -1.10 -8.53 39.10
C LYS A 179 -0.84 -8.00 40.53
N SER A 180 0.24 -8.43 41.17
CA SER A 180 0.56 -7.99 42.54
C SER A 180 0.88 -6.50 42.62
N ALA A 181 1.66 -5.98 41.67
CA ALA A 181 2.00 -4.56 41.61
C ALA A 181 0.77 -3.69 41.31
N PHE A 182 -0.06 -4.12 40.36
CA PHE A 182 -1.30 -3.45 40.02
C PHE A 182 -2.26 -3.37 41.23
N LEU A 183 -2.49 -4.49 41.94
CA LEU A 183 -3.36 -4.50 43.12
C LEU A 183 -2.86 -3.59 44.26
N LYS A 184 -1.54 -3.46 44.44
CA LYS A 184 -0.96 -2.51 45.41
C LYS A 184 -1.25 -1.06 45.04
N SER A 185 -1.21 -0.71 43.74
CA SER A 185 -1.53 0.66 43.31
C SER A 185 -3.00 1.04 43.49
N LEU A 186 -3.91 0.07 43.55
CA LEU A 186 -5.34 0.31 43.76
C LEU A 186 -5.75 0.45 45.24
N THR A 187 -4.83 0.14 46.16
CA THR A 187 -5.05 0.20 47.61
C THR A 187 -4.23 1.31 48.27
N SER A 188 -3.49 2.10 47.46
CA SER A 188 -2.81 3.33 47.83
C SER A 188 -3.70 4.55 47.55
#